data_AF-R5FB22-F1
#
_entry.id   AF-R5FB22-F1
#
_cell.length_a   1.000
_cell.length_b   1.000
_cell.length_c   1.000
_cell.angle_alpha   90.00
_cell.angle_beta   90.00
_cell.angle_gamma   90.00
#
_symmetry.space_group_name_H-M   'P 1'
#
loop_
_entity.id
_entity.type
_entity.pdbx_description
1 polymer ?
#
loop_
_entity_poly.entity_id
_entity_poly.type
_entity_poly.pdbx_seq_one_letter_code
_entity_poly.pdbx_strand_id
1 'polypeptide(L)'
;MKKIFTFCVLLVMGCLSIHAQSFSFVDGDGNIIENGSTLTMDEVDYKKDFTFNPDGSYEIIQVPVIPLKDVYVKNMSSKKANCKITFDVTTLPSGTSFDACCAGNCTSAQSVGSMEKNTSATAGSTIDISSQTEWICGTEPGTCVVKLSVKGENSMTTDSEITVNFVYDGTTGITGVQNNASHKVVARYSIDGQLLNAPQKGINILKYADGRTEKVIVK
;
A
#
# COMPACT_ATOMS: atom_id res chain seq x y z
N MET A 1 -1.28 52.85 34.40
CA MET A 1 -1.07 52.19 33.10
C MET A 1 -1.36 50.69 33.24
N LYS A 2 -2.57 50.25 32.86
CA LYS A 2 -2.94 48.83 32.77
C LYS A 2 -3.44 48.61 31.34
N LYS A 3 -2.68 47.88 30.54
CA LYS A 3 -2.95 47.67 29.11
C LYS A 3 -4.08 46.66 28.96
N ILE A 4 -5.20 47.11 28.39
CA ILE A 4 -6.31 46.27 27.95
C ILE A 4 -5.88 45.64 26.63
N PHE A 5 -5.68 44.32 26.62
CA PHE A 5 -5.45 43.54 25.40
C PHE A 5 -6.83 43.25 24.79
N THR A 6 -7.23 44.07 23.82
CA THR A 6 -8.40 43.83 22.98
C THR A 6 -8.15 42.62 22.10
N PHE A 7 -8.81 41.51 22.39
CA PHE A 7 -8.83 40.32 21.55
C PHE A 7 -9.92 40.51 20.48
N CYS A 8 -9.55 41.09 19.33
CA CYS A 8 -10.43 41.11 18.16
C CYS A 8 -10.54 39.68 17.61
N VAL A 9 -11.66 39.01 17.89
CA VAL A 9 -12.10 37.84 17.14
C VAL A 9 -12.47 38.31 15.74
N LEU A 10 -11.48 38.32 14.83
CA LEU A 10 -11.74 38.40 13.40
C LEU A 10 -12.20 37.02 12.96
N LEU A 11 -13.52 36.85 12.95
CA LEU A 11 -14.22 35.77 12.29
C LEU A 11 -14.06 35.99 10.78
N VAL A 12 -12.90 35.60 10.24
CA VAL A 12 -12.73 35.46 8.80
C VAL A 12 -13.57 34.25 8.41
N MET A 13 -14.84 34.50 8.11
CA MET A 13 -15.61 33.70 7.19
C MET A 13 -14.83 33.71 5.87
N GLY A 14 -13.83 32.84 5.79
CA GLY A 14 -13.37 32.35 4.50
C GLY A 14 -14.59 31.70 3.88
N CYS A 15 -15.19 32.36 2.90
CA CYS A 15 -15.85 31.63 1.85
C CYS A 15 -14.77 30.67 1.33
N LEU A 16 -14.76 29.43 1.85
CA LEU A 16 -14.22 28.33 1.10
C LEU A 16 -15.04 28.37 -0.18
N SER A 17 -14.46 28.96 -1.22
CA SER A 17 -14.90 28.69 -2.57
C SER A 17 -14.85 27.19 -2.67
N ILE A 18 -16.01 26.54 -2.52
CA ILE A 18 -16.19 25.13 -2.79
C ILE A 18 -15.94 25.07 -4.29
N HIS A 19 -14.68 24.93 -4.69
CA HIS A 19 -14.36 24.49 -6.03
C HIS A 19 -15.03 23.13 -6.09
N ALA A 20 -16.11 23.03 -6.87
CA ALA A 20 -16.83 21.79 -7.02
C ALA A 20 -15.92 20.82 -7.78
N GLN A 21 -14.95 20.24 -7.08
CA GLN A 21 -14.02 19.24 -7.60
C GLN A 21 -14.84 18.05 -8.09
N SER A 22 -14.70 17.70 -9.36
CA SER A 22 -15.51 16.63 -9.96
C SER A 22 -15.07 15.26 -9.44
N PHE A 23 -13.78 15.13 -9.11
CA PHE A 23 -13.17 13.93 -8.58
C PHE A 23 -12.32 14.22 -7.35
N SER A 24 -12.13 13.22 -6.50
CA SER A 24 -11.29 13.32 -5.30
C SER A 24 -10.66 11.97 -4.99
N PHE A 25 -9.48 11.97 -4.39
CA PHE A 25 -8.95 10.76 -3.77
C PHE A 25 -9.72 10.47 -2.48
N VAL A 26 -10.00 9.19 -2.23
CA VAL A 26 -10.66 8.72 -1.01
C VAL A 26 -9.97 7.48 -0.47
N ASP A 27 -10.09 7.24 0.83
CA ASP A 27 -9.59 6.04 1.48
C ASP A 27 -10.54 4.83 1.28
N GLY A 28 -10.19 3.67 1.86
CA GLY A 28 -11.00 2.44 1.82
C GLY A 28 -12.38 2.57 2.48
N ASP A 29 -12.54 3.51 3.42
CA ASP A 29 -13.83 3.83 4.05
C ASP A 29 -14.62 4.88 3.26
N GLY A 30 -14.02 5.44 2.20
CA GLY A 30 -14.60 6.46 1.34
C GLY A 30 -14.48 7.89 1.89
N ASN A 31 -13.66 8.12 2.92
CA ASN A 31 -13.33 9.46 3.41
C ASN A 31 -12.41 10.17 2.42
N ILE A 32 -12.54 11.50 2.32
CA ILE A 32 -11.71 12.29 1.41
C ILE A 32 -10.26 12.32 1.91
N ILE A 33 -9.34 12.01 1.01
CA ILE A 33 -7.91 12.30 1.20
C ILE A 33 -7.70 13.73 0.72
N GLU A 34 -7.31 14.61 1.63
CA GLU A 34 -7.22 16.05 1.36
C GLU A 34 -6.23 16.37 0.23
N ASN A 35 -6.58 17.35 -0.61
CA ASN A 35 -5.73 17.77 -1.72
C ASN A 35 -4.37 18.30 -1.22
N GLY A 36 -3.29 17.85 -1.85
CA GLY A 36 -1.91 18.15 -1.47
C GLY A 36 -1.36 17.26 -0.35
N SER A 37 -2.11 16.26 0.12
CA SER A 37 -1.63 15.31 1.13
C SER A 37 -0.43 14.50 0.63
N THR A 38 0.44 14.15 1.57
CA THR A 38 1.49 13.16 1.35
C THR A 38 1.17 11.90 2.15
N LEU A 39 1.07 10.78 1.46
CA LEU A 39 0.88 9.45 2.05
C LEU A 39 2.21 8.71 2.06
N THR A 40 2.37 7.81 3.03
CA THR A 40 3.49 6.87 3.10
C THR A 40 2.93 5.45 3.06
N MET A 41 3.43 4.65 2.12
CA MET A 41 3.21 3.21 2.04
C MET A 41 4.52 2.52 2.40
N ASP A 42 4.52 1.67 3.42
CA ASP A 42 5.73 0.97 3.91
C ASP A 42 5.49 -0.51 4.24
N GLU A 43 4.25 -1.00 4.04
CA GLU A 43 3.93 -2.40 4.22
C GLU A 43 4.43 -3.23 3.03
N VAL A 44 5.35 -4.15 3.30
CA VAL A 44 5.94 -5.04 2.28
C VAL A 44 5.01 -6.22 1.99
N ASP A 45 4.72 -6.43 0.71
CA ASP A 45 4.15 -7.67 0.18
C ASP A 45 5.17 -8.36 -0.75
N TYR A 46 4.87 -9.57 -1.21
CA TYR A 46 5.77 -10.36 -2.05
C TYR A 46 5.05 -10.91 -3.27
N LYS A 47 5.65 -10.69 -4.44
CA LYS A 47 5.25 -11.36 -5.68
C LYS A 47 6.23 -12.46 -6.05
N LYS A 48 5.72 -13.48 -6.73
CA LYS A 48 6.55 -14.51 -7.35
C LYS A 48 6.97 -14.05 -8.73
N ASP A 49 8.26 -14.11 -8.99
CA ASP A 49 8.84 -13.89 -10.32
C ASP A 49 9.73 -15.07 -10.72
N PHE A 50 10.07 -15.15 -12.00
CA PHE A 50 10.84 -16.24 -12.57
C PHE A 50 12.17 -15.73 -13.11
N THR A 51 13.28 -16.23 -12.58
CA THR A 51 14.59 -16.03 -13.18
C THR A 51 14.94 -17.23 -14.05
N PHE A 52 15.31 -17.00 -15.31
CA PHE A 52 15.75 -18.05 -16.23
C PHE A 52 17.27 -18.19 -16.20
N ASN A 53 17.71 -19.41 -15.93
CA ASN A 53 19.11 -19.77 -15.95
C ASN A 53 19.61 -19.95 -17.40
N PRO A 54 20.93 -19.79 -17.66
CA PRO A 54 21.50 -19.99 -18.99
C PRO A 54 21.27 -21.39 -19.58
N ASP A 55 21.02 -22.40 -18.74
CA ASP A 55 20.72 -23.77 -19.15
C ASP A 55 19.23 -24.02 -19.48
N GLY A 56 18.38 -22.99 -19.38
CA GLY A 56 16.95 -23.06 -19.65
C GLY A 56 16.09 -23.50 -18.46
N SER A 57 16.70 -23.79 -17.30
CA SER A 57 15.96 -23.98 -16.04
C SER A 57 15.46 -22.62 -15.50
N TYR A 58 14.54 -22.65 -14.53
CA TYR A 58 14.04 -21.43 -13.88
C TYR A 58 14.03 -21.57 -12.36
N GLU A 59 14.17 -20.43 -11.71
CA GLU A 59 14.02 -20.28 -10.26
C GLU A 59 12.85 -19.35 -9.97
N ILE A 60 12.03 -19.71 -8.97
CA ILE A 60 10.98 -18.83 -8.46
C ILE A 60 11.59 -17.97 -7.37
N ILE A 61 11.64 -16.66 -7.62
CA ILE A 61 12.11 -15.68 -6.65
C ILE A 61 10.91 -14.95 -6.02
N GLN A 62 11.08 -14.51 -4.79
CA GLN A 62 10.15 -13.58 -4.15
C GLN A 62 10.69 -12.16 -4.29
N VAL A 63 9.93 -11.31 -4.97
CA VAL A 63 10.26 -9.90 -5.16
C VAL A 63 9.44 -9.09 -4.18
N PRO A 64 10.08 -8.28 -3.31
CA PRO A 64 9.36 -7.37 -2.42
C PRO A 64 8.65 -6.31 -3.25
N VAL A 65 7.42 -5.99 -2.87
CA VAL A 65 6.64 -4.91 -3.45
C VAL A 65 6.04 -4.04 -2.35
N ILE A 66 5.93 -2.74 -2.58
CA ILE A 66 5.14 -1.84 -1.75
C ILE A 66 3.87 -1.48 -2.54
N PRO A 67 2.70 -2.04 -2.19
CA PRO A 67 1.44 -1.75 -2.88
C PRO A 67 0.86 -0.39 -2.47
N LEU A 68 0.11 0.23 -3.37
CA LEU A 68 -0.79 1.34 -3.03
C LEU A 68 -2.04 0.73 -2.38
N LYS A 69 -2.20 0.91 -1.07
CA LYS A 69 -3.35 0.40 -0.32
C LYS A 69 -4.34 1.50 0.00
N ASP A 70 -5.62 1.16 -0.08
CA ASP A 70 -6.74 1.99 0.36
C ASP A 70 -6.74 3.42 -0.21
N VAL A 71 -6.40 3.57 -1.49
CA VAL A 71 -6.53 4.83 -2.24
C VAL A 71 -7.37 4.61 -3.49
N TYR A 72 -8.49 5.32 -3.58
CA TYR A 72 -9.44 5.24 -4.68
C TYR A 72 -9.73 6.63 -5.23
N VAL A 73 -10.29 6.70 -6.43
CA VAL A 73 -10.77 7.96 -7.01
C VAL A 73 -12.30 7.95 -7.02
N LYS A 74 -12.94 8.92 -6.35
CA LYS A 74 -14.39 9.03 -6.28
C LYS A 74 -14.92 10.11 -7.21
N ASN A 75 -15.98 9.80 -7.95
CA ASN A 75 -16.74 10.82 -8.68
C ASN A 75 -17.70 11.54 -7.73
N MET A 76 -17.43 12.81 -7.48
CA MET A 76 -18.19 13.67 -6.57
C MET A 76 -19.36 14.38 -7.27
N SER A 77 -19.46 14.27 -8.59
CA SER A 77 -20.53 14.88 -9.37
C SER A 77 -21.84 14.08 -9.30
N SER A 78 -22.95 14.74 -9.66
CA SER A 78 -24.29 14.14 -9.69
C SER A 78 -24.58 13.27 -10.92
N LYS A 79 -23.60 13.09 -11.81
CA LYS A 79 -23.75 12.33 -13.06
C LYS A 79 -22.51 11.50 -13.36
N LYS A 80 -22.60 10.60 -14.33
CA LYS A 80 -21.41 9.94 -14.87
C LYS A 80 -20.46 10.99 -15.44
N ALA A 81 -19.18 10.87 -15.12
CA ALA A 81 -18.13 11.76 -15.62
C ALA A 81 -16.89 10.95 -16.02
N ASN A 82 -16.16 11.47 -17.00
CA ASN A 82 -14.85 10.95 -17.39
C ASN A 82 -13.76 11.70 -16.62
N CYS A 83 -12.67 11.00 -16.31
CA CYS A 83 -11.49 11.60 -15.71
C CYS A 83 -10.21 11.00 -16.30
N LYS A 84 -9.14 11.79 -16.19
CA LYS A 84 -7.78 11.34 -16.40
C LYS A 84 -7.08 11.27 -15.05
N ILE A 85 -6.52 10.10 -14.75
CA ILE A 85 -5.69 9.86 -13.57
C ILE A 85 -4.25 9.78 -14.06
N THR A 86 -3.36 10.59 -13.48
CA THR A 86 -1.95 10.62 -13.83
C THR A 86 -1.12 10.12 -12.66
N PHE A 87 -0.28 9.13 -12.94
CA PHE A 87 0.75 8.62 -12.04
C PHE A 87 2.08 9.21 -12.50
N ASP A 88 2.57 10.25 -11.82
CA ASP A 88 3.83 10.90 -12.15
C ASP A 88 4.93 10.38 -11.22
N VAL A 89 5.75 9.44 -11.72
CA VAL A 89 6.85 8.85 -10.97
C VAL A 89 8.01 9.83 -10.98
N THR A 90 8.18 10.55 -9.87
CA THR A 90 9.18 11.60 -9.70
C THR A 90 10.51 11.09 -9.15
N THR A 91 10.48 9.95 -8.46
CA THR A 91 11.67 9.24 -7.99
C THR A 91 11.44 7.74 -8.14
N LEU A 92 12.40 7.05 -8.76
CA LEU A 92 12.40 5.61 -8.91
C LEU A 92 13.82 5.10 -8.67
N PRO A 93 14.07 4.29 -7.62
CA PRO A 93 15.38 3.69 -7.39
C PRO A 93 15.86 2.85 -8.57
N SER A 94 17.17 2.87 -8.83
CA SER A 94 17.76 2.16 -9.97
C SER A 94 17.51 0.66 -9.90
N GLY A 95 17.21 0.03 -11.04
CA GLY A 95 16.92 -1.41 -11.12
C GLY A 95 15.56 -1.82 -10.55
N THR A 96 14.67 -0.85 -10.27
CA THR A 96 13.30 -1.10 -9.79
C THR A 96 12.28 -0.65 -10.83
N SER A 97 11.00 -1.00 -10.64
CA SER A 97 9.91 -0.57 -11.52
C SER A 97 8.65 -0.21 -10.75
N PHE A 98 7.79 0.60 -11.34
CA PHE A 98 6.50 0.98 -10.77
C PHE A 98 5.37 0.56 -11.71
N ASP A 99 4.38 -0.17 -11.20
CA ASP A 99 3.18 -0.52 -11.93
C ASP A 99 2.06 0.45 -11.56
N ALA A 100 1.54 1.16 -12.57
CA ALA A 100 0.36 2.02 -12.44
C ALA A 100 -0.88 1.31 -13.00
N CYS A 101 -1.79 0.94 -12.12
CA CYS A 101 -3.02 0.24 -12.46
C CYS A 101 -4.26 1.10 -12.18
N CYS A 102 -5.24 1.01 -13.07
CA CYS A 102 -6.54 1.63 -12.90
C CYS A 102 -7.60 0.70 -13.50
N ALA A 103 -8.51 0.19 -12.66
CA ALA A 103 -9.55 -0.77 -13.03
C ALA A 103 -9.02 -1.95 -13.89
N GLY A 104 -7.87 -2.51 -13.51
CA GLY A 104 -7.21 -3.63 -14.19
C GLY A 104 -6.37 -3.27 -15.43
N ASN A 105 -6.37 -2.00 -15.86
CA ASN A 105 -5.46 -1.54 -16.92
C ASN A 105 -4.12 -1.08 -16.31
N CYS A 106 -3.09 -1.90 -16.45
CA CYS A 106 -1.77 -1.68 -15.86
C CYS A 106 -0.74 -1.20 -16.90
N THR A 107 0.18 -0.34 -16.48
CA THR A 107 1.35 0.08 -17.26
C THR A 107 2.53 0.20 -16.32
N SER A 108 3.69 -0.32 -16.73
CA SER A 108 4.91 -0.32 -15.92
C SER A 108 5.84 0.82 -16.36
N ALA A 109 6.51 1.43 -15.39
CA ALA A 109 7.60 2.38 -15.59
C ALA A 109 8.90 1.81 -15.02
N GLN A 110 9.97 1.87 -15.82
CA GLN A 110 11.35 1.52 -15.42
C GLN A 110 12.24 2.76 -15.27
N SER A 111 11.65 3.94 -15.44
CA SER A 111 12.30 5.25 -15.29
C SER A 111 11.27 6.25 -14.76
N VAL A 112 11.74 7.38 -14.25
CA VAL A 112 10.87 8.52 -13.93
C VAL A 112 10.06 8.96 -15.16
N GLY A 113 8.87 9.49 -14.91
CA GLY A 113 7.94 9.94 -15.95
C GLY A 113 6.48 9.71 -15.58
N SER A 114 5.58 10.18 -16.44
CA SER A 114 4.14 10.17 -16.17
C SER A 114 3.42 9.09 -17.00
N MET A 115 2.47 8.41 -16.35
CA MET A 115 1.54 7.47 -16.98
C MET A 115 0.12 7.96 -16.78
N GLU A 116 -0.67 7.96 -17.86
CA GLU A 116 -2.05 8.45 -17.84
C GLU A 116 -3.05 7.31 -18.00
N LYS A 117 -4.11 7.33 -17.19
CA LYS A 117 -5.23 6.41 -17.25
C LYS A 117 -6.53 7.19 -17.44
N ASN A 118 -7.15 7.03 -18.60
CA ASN A 118 -8.44 7.61 -18.90
C ASN A 118 -9.54 6.62 -18.53
N THR A 119 -10.53 7.06 -17.76
CA THR A 119 -11.62 6.21 -17.30
C THR A 119 -12.87 7.05 -16.99
N SER A 120 -13.92 6.40 -16.50
CA SER A 120 -15.17 7.05 -16.12
C SER A 120 -15.79 6.37 -14.91
N ALA A 121 -16.52 7.13 -14.11
CA ALA A 121 -17.31 6.59 -13.00
C ALA A 121 -18.71 7.18 -12.99
N THR A 122 -19.69 6.36 -12.61
CA THR A 122 -21.04 6.82 -12.27
C THR A 122 -21.01 7.75 -11.05
N ALA A 123 -22.08 8.54 -10.88
CA ALA A 123 -22.20 9.48 -9.78
C ALA A 123 -22.00 8.78 -8.42
N GLY A 124 -21.10 9.31 -7.59
CA GLY A 124 -20.80 8.78 -6.25
C GLY A 124 -19.98 7.49 -6.21
N SER A 125 -19.69 6.85 -7.34
CA SER A 125 -18.91 5.62 -7.40
C SER A 125 -17.41 5.87 -7.36
N THR A 126 -16.67 4.85 -6.91
CA THR A 126 -15.21 4.85 -6.87
C THR A 126 -14.60 4.12 -8.06
N ILE A 127 -13.39 4.51 -8.42
CA ILE A 127 -12.50 3.87 -9.37
C ILE A 127 -11.37 3.28 -8.55
N ASP A 128 -11.09 2.00 -8.80
CA ASP A 128 -9.98 1.30 -8.18
C ASP A 128 -8.67 1.66 -8.88
N ILE A 129 -7.77 2.30 -8.13
CA ILE A 129 -6.37 2.51 -8.49
C ILE A 129 -5.41 1.84 -7.51
N SER A 130 -5.92 1.22 -6.45
CA SER A 130 -5.10 0.54 -5.43
C SER A 130 -4.69 -0.84 -5.92
N SER A 131 -5.64 -1.60 -6.46
CA SER A 131 -5.37 -2.98 -6.89
C SER A 131 -4.27 -3.01 -7.94
N GLN A 132 -3.20 -3.75 -7.63
CA GLN A 132 -2.04 -3.98 -8.49
C GLN A 132 -1.19 -2.74 -8.80
N THR A 133 -1.52 -1.56 -8.25
CA THR A 133 -0.60 -0.42 -8.29
C THR A 133 0.42 -0.60 -7.20
N GLU A 134 1.70 -0.61 -7.57
CA GLU A 134 2.77 -0.94 -6.64
C GLU A 134 4.13 -0.47 -7.13
N TRP A 135 5.02 -0.27 -6.17
CA TRP A 135 6.45 -0.23 -6.44
C TRP A 135 7.02 -1.63 -6.31
N ILE A 136 7.63 -2.13 -7.38
CA ILE A 136 8.39 -3.39 -7.41
C ILE A 136 9.81 -3.07 -6.95
N CYS A 137 10.15 -3.48 -5.73
CA CYS A 137 11.37 -3.07 -5.06
C CYS A 137 12.60 -3.87 -5.53
N GLY A 138 13.76 -3.28 -5.33
CA GLY A 138 15.05 -3.95 -5.48
C GLY A 138 15.49 -4.65 -4.19
N THR A 139 16.76 -5.01 -4.12
CA THR A 139 17.36 -5.58 -2.91
C THR A 139 17.74 -4.52 -1.88
N GLU A 140 17.96 -3.29 -2.33
CA GLU A 140 18.41 -2.18 -1.47
C GLU A 140 17.23 -1.35 -0.95
N PRO A 141 17.33 -0.81 0.28
CA PRO A 141 16.39 0.17 0.79
C PRO A 141 16.25 1.38 -0.14
N GLY A 142 15.06 1.96 -0.21
CA GLY A 142 14.83 3.14 -1.03
C GLY A 142 13.41 3.68 -0.92
N THR A 143 13.16 4.73 -1.68
CA THR A 143 11.83 5.33 -1.78
C THR A 143 11.50 5.62 -3.23
N CYS A 144 10.37 5.08 -3.70
CA CYS A 144 9.72 5.53 -4.92
C CYS A 144 8.71 6.64 -4.56
N VAL A 145 8.76 7.77 -5.27
CA VAL A 145 7.86 8.91 -5.02
C VAL A 145 7.00 9.14 -6.24
N VAL A 146 5.68 9.04 -6.06
CA VAL A 146 4.71 9.20 -7.13
C VAL A 146 3.74 10.32 -6.78
N LYS A 147 3.57 11.29 -7.68
CA LYS A 147 2.49 12.26 -7.59
C LYS A 147 1.28 11.71 -8.35
N LEU A 148 0.20 11.49 -7.62
CA LEU A 148 -1.07 11.08 -8.20
C LEU A 148 -1.94 12.32 -8.39
N SER A 149 -2.48 12.49 -9.59
CA SER A 149 -3.46 13.55 -9.84
C SER A 149 -4.66 13.01 -10.58
N VAL A 150 -5.82 13.59 -10.33
CA VAL A 150 -7.05 13.34 -11.08
C VAL A 150 -7.59 14.65 -11.63
N LYS A 151 -7.97 14.63 -12.90
CA LYS A 151 -8.64 15.73 -13.58
C LYS A 151 -9.88 15.22 -14.29
N GLY A 152 -11.05 15.73 -13.90
CA GLY A 152 -12.27 15.54 -14.68
C GLY A 152 -12.13 16.13 -16.08
N GLU A 153 -12.76 15.51 -17.07
CA GLU A 153 -12.68 15.93 -18.48
C GLU A 153 -13.04 17.40 -18.70
N ASN A 154 -14.02 17.91 -17.95
CA ASN A 154 -14.49 19.30 -18.04
C ASN A 154 -13.84 20.23 -17.00
N SER A 155 -12.94 19.72 -16.16
CA SER A 155 -12.25 20.53 -15.16
C SER A 155 -11.21 21.42 -15.84
N MET A 156 -11.15 22.70 -15.45
CA MET A 156 -10.15 23.62 -16.01
C MET A 156 -8.74 23.26 -15.51
N THR A 157 -8.65 22.91 -14.22
CA THR A 157 -7.43 22.52 -13.52
C THR A 157 -7.52 21.06 -13.06
N THR A 158 -6.45 20.55 -12.47
CA THR A 158 -6.48 19.31 -11.67
C THR A 158 -7.53 19.44 -10.57
N ASP A 159 -8.36 18.41 -10.38
CA ASP A 159 -9.38 18.38 -9.33
C ASP A 159 -8.76 18.07 -7.96
N SER A 160 -7.86 17.09 -7.93
CA SER A 160 -7.17 16.65 -6.72
C SER A 160 -5.81 16.05 -7.07
N GLU A 161 -4.82 16.30 -6.22
CA GLU A 161 -3.45 15.82 -6.31
C GLU A 161 -2.98 15.37 -4.93
N ILE A 162 -2.28 14.24 -4.85
CA ILE A 162 -1.61 13.74 -3.65
C ILE A 162 -0.21 13.24 -4.01
N THR A 163 0.69 13.20 -3.04
CA THR A 163 2.00 12.55 -3.17
C THR A 163 1.99 11.25 -2.39
N VAL A 164 2.52 10.17 -2.97
CA VAL A 164 2.66 8.88 -2.31
C VAL A 164 4.14 8.50 -2.28
N ASN A 165 4.66 8.29 -1.08
CA ASN A 165 5.99 7.76 -0.85
C ASN A 165 5.86 6.26 -0.60
N PHE A 166 6.35 5.45 -1.53
CA PHE A 166 6.50 4.01 -1.35
C PHE A 166 7.89 3.76 -0.77
N VAL A 167 7.95 3.33 0.48
CA VAL A 167 9.18 3.21 1.27
C VAL A 167 9.47 1.73 1.51
N TYR A 168 10.67 1.31 1.13
CA TYR A 168 11.18 -0.03 1.39
C TYR A 168 12.45 0.10 2.21
N ASP A 169 12.48 -0.51 3.39
CA ASP A 169 13.58 -0.41 4.34
C ASP A 169 14.63 -1.52 4.18
N GLY A 170 14.47 -2.38 3.18
CA GLY A 170 15.36 -3.53 2.95
C GLY A 170 15.14 -4.71 3.89
N THR A 171 14.13 -4.66 4.77
CA THR A 171 13.84 -5.78 5.65
C THR A 171 13.08 -6.87 4.89
N THR A 172 13.64 -8.07 4.88
CA THR A 172 12.93 -9.27 4.41
C THR A 172 12.03 -9.73 5.55
N GLY A 173 10.83 -9.16 5.64
CA GLY A 173 9.80 -9.68 6.52
C GLY A 173 9.51 -11.14 6.16
N ILE A 174 9.78 -12.08 7.07
CA ILE A 174 9.26 -13.45 6.93
C ILE A 174 7.76 -13.36 7.12
N THR A 175 7.01 -13.17 6.03
CA THR A 175 5.56 -13.39 6.05
C THR A 175 5.37 -14.89 6.30
N GLY A 176 4.72 -15.19 7.44
CA GLY A 176 4.71 -16.51 8.05
C GLY A 176 4.50 -17.65 7.05
N VAL A 177 5.35 -18.67 7.14
CA VAL A 177 5.25 -19.90 6.34
C VAL A 177 3.82 -20.44 6.44
N GLN A 178 3.01 -20.24 5.40
CA GLN A 178 1.71 -20.87 5.25
C GLN A 178 1.92 -22.33 4.88
N ASN A 179 2.25 -23.15 5.87
CA ASN A 179 2.36 -24.58 5.69
C ASN A 179 0.96 -25.17 5.83
N ASN A 180 0.38 -25.69 4.75
CA ASN A 180 -0.86 -26.50 4.76
C ASN A 180 -0.69 -27.86 5.46
N ALA A 181 0.40 -28.03 6.22
CA ALA A 181 0.67 -29.24 6.94
C ALA A 181 -0.18 -29.31 8.23
N SER A 182 -0.63 -30.51 8.54
CA SER A 182 -1.48 -30.80 9.70
C SER A 182 -0.91 -30.15 10.95
N HIS A 183 -1.75 -29.40 11.69
CA HIS A 183 -1.50 -28.85 13.04
C HIS A 183 -1.36 -29.96 14.10
N LYS A 184 -0.56 -30.99 13.82
CA LYS A 184 -0.33 -32.13 14.70
C LYS A 184 0.96 -31.91 15.46
N VAL A 185 0.89 -31.91 16.78
CA VAL A 185 2.08 -31.96 17.64
C VAL A 185 2.75 -33.32 17.46
N VAL A 186 4.01 -33.31 17.00
CA VAL A 186 4.81 -34.53 16.77
C VAL A 186 5.85 -34.77 17.86
N ALA A 187 6.23 -33.73 18.59
CA ALA A 187 7.07 -33.86 19.77
C ALA A 187 6.77 -32.74 20.78
N ARG A 188 7.11 -32.98 22.03
CA ARG A 188 6.97 -32.03 23.14
C ARG A 188 8.27 -32.04 23.92
N TYR A 189 8.76 -30.87 24.33
CA TYR A 189 9.99 -30.74 25.09
C TYR A 189 9.78 -29.89 26.35
N SER A 190 10.60 -30.13 27.37
CA SER A 190 10.73 -29.24 28.52
C SER A 190 11.43 -27.94 28.10
N ILE A 191 11.44 -26.95 28.99
CA ILE A 191 12.19 -25.71 28.77
C ILE A 191 13.70 -25.94 28.61
N ASP A 192 14.22 -27.02 29.22
CA ASP A 192 15.62 -27.45 29.13
C ASP A 192 15.90 -28.32 27.89
N GLY A 193 14.91 -28.51 27.00
CA GLY A 193 15.05 -29.25 25.75
C GLY A 193 14.94 -30.77 25.87
N GLN A 194 14.52 -31.31 27.01
CA GLN A 194 14.31 -32.76 27.17
C GLN A 194 12.98 -33.19 26.52
N LEU A 195 12.98 -34.31 25.80
CA LEU A 195 11.76 -34.86 25.21
C LEU A 195 10.77 -35.29 26.31
N LEU A 196 9.52 -34.85 26.19
CA LEU A 196 8.43 -35.16 27.10
C LEU A 196 7.45 -36.14 26.45
N ASN A 197 7.13 -37.21 27.17
CA ASN A 197 6.13 -38.20 26.72
C ASN A 197 4.68 -37.77 27.04
N ALA A 198 4.49 -36.76 27.89
CA ALA A 198 3.20 -36.19 28.28
C ALA A 198 3.37 -34.70 28.67
N PRO A 199 2.29 -33.91 28.72
CA PRO A 199 2.34 -32.54 29.24
C PRO A 199 2.85 -32.49 30.68
N GLN A 200 3.79 -31.58 30.96
CA GLN A 200 4.32 -31.33 32.31
C GLN A 200 3.91 -29.93 32.77
N LYS A 201 3.63 -29.73 34.06
CA LYS A 201 3.39 -28.38 34.60
C LYS A 201 4.56 -27.43 34.28
N GLY A 202 4.25 -26.22 33.83
CA GLY A 202 5.22 -25.22 33.38
C GLY A 202 5.28 -25.04 31.87
N ILE A 203 6.38 -24.47 31.36
CA ILE A 203 6.56 -24.22 29.93
C ILE A 203 6.90 -25.51 29.19
N ASN A 204 6.09 -25.83 28.18
CA ASN A 204 6.31 -26.95 27.26
C ASN A 204 6.55 -26.35 25.88
N ILE A 205 7.53 -26.89 25.16
CA ILE A 205 7.83 -26.51 23.78
C ILE A 205 7.22 -27.58 22.87
N LEU A 206 6.20 -27.21 22.09
CA LEU A 206 5.53 -28.10 21.13
C LEU A 206 6.22 -28.00 19.79
N LYS A 207 6.59 -29.13 19.19
CA LYS A 207 7.01 -29.21 17.80
C LYS A 207 5.87 -29.78 16.98
N TYR A 208 5.46 -29.04 15.96
CA TYR A 208 4.42 -29.44 15.02
C TYR A 208 5.02 -30.19 13.82
N ALA A 209 4.21 -31.03 13.19
CA ALA A 209 4.59 -31.79 11.99
C ALA A 209 5.06 -30.89 10.84
N ASP A 210 4.53 -29.67 10.79
CA ASP A 210 4.82 -28.64 9.81
C ASP A 210 6.12 -27.85 10.08
N GLY A 211 6.87 -28.23 11.12
CA GLY A 211 8.12 -27.59 11.51
C GLY A 211 7.96 -26.40 12.47
N ARG A 212 6.74 -25.92 12.72
CA ARG A 212 6.51 -24.85 13.70
C ARG A 212 6.80 -25.33 15.11
N THR A 213 7.19 -24.38 15.96
CA THR A 213 7.41 -24.59 17.38
C THR A 213 6.62 -23.57 18.19
N GLU A 214 5.89 -24.02 19.21
CA GLU A 214 5.08 -23.15 20.07
C GLU A 214 5.42 -23.37 21.54
N LYS A 215 5.47 -22.30 22.33
CA LYS A 215 5.65 -22.38 23.79
C LYS A 215 4.28 -22.30 24.45
N VAL A 216 3.89 -23.35 25.17
CA VAL A 216 2.61 -23.39 25.90
C VAL A 216 2.87 -23.53 27.40
N ILE A 217 2.08 -22.81 28.20
CA ILE A 217 2.12 -22.94 29.67
C ILE A 217 1.05 -23.96 30.06
N VAL A 218 1.48 -25.07 30.64
CA VAL A 218 0.59 -26.08 31.22
C VAL A 218 0.45 -25.77 32.72
N LYS A 219 -0.78 -25.56 33.18
CA LYS A 219 -1.09 -25.19 34.58
C LYS A 219 -1.08 -26.39 35.52
#